data_AF-A0A950FQF1-F1
#
_entry.id   AF-A0A950FQF1-F1
#
_cell.length_a   1.000
_cell.length_b   1.000
_cell.length_c   1.000
_cell.angle_alpha   90.00
_cell.angle_beta   90.00
_cell.angle_gamma   90.00
#
_symmetry.space_group_name_H-M   'P 1'
#
loop_
_entity.id
_entity.type
_entity.pdbx_description
1 polymer ?
#
loop_
_entity_poly.entity_id
_entity_poly.type
_entity_poly.pdbx_seq_one_letter_code
_entity_poly.pdbx_strand_id
1 'polypeptide(L)' 'ITHLRLSARSHGHAARSLRELADRLGHGRVLALGGGGYNRGNLAQAWNAVLENLL' A
#
# COMPACT_ATOMS: atom_id res chain seq x y z
N ILE A 1 -15.86 -10.62 -3.90
CA ILE A 1 -16.26 -9.42 -4.69
C ILE A 1 -15.15 -8.87 -5.60
N THR A 2 -13.94 -9.44 -5.61
CA THR A 2 -13.01 -9.39 -6.77
C THR A 2 -12.03 -10.57 -6.65
N HIS A 3 -11.65 -11.23 -7.75
CA HIS A 3 -10.84 -12.46 -7.74
C HIS A 3 -9.33 -12.23 -7.98
N LEU A 4 -8.81 -11.09 -7.50
CA LEU A 4 -7.46 -10.61 -7.82
C LEU A 4 -6.32 -11.37 -7.11
N ARG A 5 -6.63 -12.11 -6.03
CA ARG A 5 -5.63 -12.84 -5.21
C ARG A 5 -4.45 -11.98 -4.72
N LEU A 6 -4.69 -10.70 -4.44
CA LEU A 6 -3.69 -9.81 -3.84
C LEU A 6 -3.40 -10.21 -2.39
N SER A 7 -2.16 -9.98 -1.97
CA SER A 7 -1.68 -10.26 -0.61
C SER A 7 -1.27 -8.97 0.10
N ALA A 8 -1.13 -9.00 1.43
CA ALA A 8 -0.58 -7.86 2.18
C ALA A 8 0.80 -7.42 1.64
N ARG A 9 1.66 -8.39 1.26
CA ARG A 9 2.95 -8.13 0.62
C ARG A 9 2.82 -7.37 -0.70
N SER A 10 1.78 -7.67 -1.49
CA SER A 10 1.51 -6.96 -2.75
C SER A 10 1.22 -5.47 -2.50
N HIS A 11 0.47 -5.17 -1.44
CA HIS A 11 0.17 -3.78 -1.04
C HIS A 11 1.42 -3.05 -0.53
N GLY A 12 2.22 -3.69 0.32
CA GLY A 12 3.50 -3.12 0.78
C GLY A 12 4.50 -2.88 -0.36
N HIS A 13 4.57 -3.80 -1.33
CA HIS A 13 5.38 -3.60 -2.53
C HIS A 13 4.94 -2.35 -3.32
N ALA A 14 3.63 -2.17 -3.54
CA ALA A 14 3.13 -1.00 -4.23
C ALA A 14 3.47 0.31 -3.49
N ALA A 15 3.32 0.34 -2.16
CA ALA A 15 3.65 1.50 -1.33
C ALA A 15 5.14 1.89 -1.43
N ARG A 16 6.04 0.92 -1.30
CA ARG A 16 7.49 1.12 -1.46
C ARG A 16 7.83 1.65 -2.85
N SER A 17 7.28 1.04 -3.90
CA SER A 17 7.54 1.48 -5.27
C SER A 17 7.07 2.93 -5.50
N LEU A 18 5.91 3.33 -4.95
CA LEU A 18 5.42 4.71 -5.06
C LEU A 18 6.32 5.71 -4.32
N ARG A 19 6.82 5.36 -3.13
CA ARG A 19 7.81 6.16 -2.39
C ARG A 19 9.08 6.36 -3.21
N GLU A 20 9.65 5.27 -3.74
CA GLU A 20 10.85 5.30 -4.58
C GLU A 20 10.64 6.14 -5.86
N LEU A 21 9.45 6.08 -6.46
CA LEU A 21 9.11 6.96 -7.59
C LEU A 21 9.04 8.43 -7.17
N ALA A 22 8.44 8.75 -6.03
CA ALA A 22 8.33 10.13 -5.55
C ALA A 22 9.70 10.76 -5.29
N ASP A 23 10.65 9.96 -4.78
CA ASP A 23 12.05 10.36 -4.61
C ASP A 23 12.72 10.62 -5.96
N ARG A 24 12.59 9.68 -6.90
CA ARG A 24 13.17 9.80 -8.26
C ARG A 24 12.62 10.99 -9.06
N LEU A 25 11.35 11.35 -8.84
CA LEU A 25 10.70 12.46 -9.53
C LEU A 25 10.92 13.82 -8.82
N GLY A 26 11.63 13.83 -7.69
CA GLY A 26 12.07 15.06 -7.02
C GLY A 26 11.03 15.74 -6.13
N HIS A 27 9.92 15.07 -5.81
CA HIS A 27 8.93 15.60 -4.88
C HIS A 27 8.99 14.97 -3.49
N GLY A 28 9.47 13.73 -3.35
CA GLY A 28 9.67 13.03 -2.07
C GLY A 28 8.41 12.91 -1.21
N ARG A 29 7.22 13.05 -1.80
CA ARG A 29 5.93 13.09 -1.10
C ARG A 29 4.98 12.07 -1.67
N VAL A 30 4.40 11.25 -0.79
CA VAL A 30 3.31 10.31 -1.09
C VAL A 30 2.20 10.53 -0.08
N LEU A 31 0.97 10.66 -0.56
CA LEU A 31 -0.24 10.66 0.28
C LEU A 31 -1.02 9.37 0.00
N ALA A 32 -1.11 8.50 1.01
CA ALA A 32 -1.92 7.28 0.93
C ALA A 32 -3.28 7.50 1.60
N LEU A 33 -4.36 7.15 0.91
CA LEU A 33 -5.73 7.33 1.40
C LEU A 33 -6.46 5.98 1.48
N GLY A 34 -7.31 5.87 2.50
CA GLY A 34 -8.22 4.75 2.73
C GLY A 34 -9.26 4.59 1.61
N GLY A 35 -9.64 3.34 1.32
CA GLY A 35 -10.72 3.00 0.41
C GLY A 35 -11.53 1.81 0.92
N GLY A 36 -11.98 0.95 0.01
CA GLY A 36 -12.71 -0.27 0.34
C GLY A 36 -11.85 -1.37 0.98
N GLY A 37 -12.51 -2.42 1.44
CA GLY A 37 -11.86 -3.56 2.10
C GLY A 37 -12.85 -4.27 3.00
N TYR A 38 -13.41 -5.38 2.51
CA TYR A 38 -14.56 -6.01 3.17
C TYR A 38 -14.15 -7.19 4.07
N ASN A 39 -12.91 -7.66 3.96
CA ASN A 39 -12.32 -8.62 4.90
C ASN A 39 -11.46 -7.87 5.92
N ARG A 40 -11.93 -7.80 7.18
CA ARG A 40 -11.28 -7.02 8.25
C ARG A 40 -9.85 -7.48 8.56
N GLY A 41 -9.61 -8.79 8.60
CA GLY A 41 -8.29 -9.34 8.90
C GLY A 41 -7.28 -9.02 7.80
N ASN A 42 -7.66 -9.26 6.55
CA ASN A 42 -6.82 -8.91 5.41
C ASN A 42 -6.62 -7.39 5.28
N LEU A 43 -7.66 -6.59 5.56
CA LEU A 43 -7.56 -5.13 5.53
C LEU A 43 -6.53 -4.60 6.53
N ALA A 44 -6.56 -5.09 7.78
CA ALA A 44 -5.59 -4.71 8.80
C ALA A 44 -4.15 -5.08 8.39
N GLN A 45 -3.94 -6.31 7.90
CA GLN A 45 -2.62 -6.76 7.44
C GLN A 45 -2.11 -5.95 6.24
N ALA A 46 -2.99 -5.65 5.28
CA ALA A 46 -2.64 -4.86 4.10
C ALA A 46 -2.25 -3.42 4.48
N TRP A 47 -2.98 -2.76 5.38
CA TRP A 47 -2.65 -1.41 5.83
C TRP A 47 -1.36 -1.35 6.65
N ASN A 48 -1.11 -2.34 7.51
CA ASN A 48 0.18 -2.43 8.21
C ASN A 48 1.34 -2.53 7.21
N ALA A 49 1.21 -3.40 6.19
CA ALA A 49 2.23 -3.53 5.17
C ALA A 49 2.43 -2.24 4.35
N VAL A 50 1.37 -1.46 4.09
CA VAL A 50 1.48 -0.14 3.45
C VAL A 50 2.24 0.83 4.34
N LEU A 51 1.86 0.95 5.61
CA LEU A 51 2.48 1.87 6.56
C LEU A 51 3.97 1.54 6.78
N GLU A 52 4.30 0.27 6.98
CA GLU A 52 5.69 -0.22 7.10
C GLU A 52 6.56 0.13 5.89
N ASN A 53 5.96 0.34 4.71
CA ASN A 53 6.67 0.70 3.48
C ASN A 53 6.55 2.20 3.13
N LEU A 54 5.89 3.03 3.95
CA LEU A 54 5.86 4.48 3.78
C LEU A 54 6.59 5.23 4.90
N LEU A 55 6.76 4.60 6.07
CA LEU A 55 7.64 5.03 7.16
C LEU A 55 9.11 4.66 6.86
#